data_AF-A0A925H2Z8-F1
#
_entry.id   AF-A0A925H2Z8-F1
#
_cell.length_a   1.000
_cell.length_b   1.000
_cell.length_c   1.000
_cell.angle_alpha   90.00
_cell.angle_beta   90.00
_cell.angle_gamma   90.00
#
_symmetry.space_group_name_H-M   'P 1'
#
loop_
_entity.id
_entity.type
_entity.pdbx_description
1 polymer ?
#
loop_
_entity_poly.entity_id
_entity_poly.type
_entity_poly.pdbx_seq_one_letter_code
_entity_poly.pdbx_strand_id
1 'polypeptide(L)'
;MFKLFPVAALILCVVAPAADPPKPPRTQYPATAAPADPQSDTQITLDVNRVSMLFTVSDKKGRFVTNLTKEDFEVIEDKKSQQIVEFAAESDLPLRLAVLIDSSNSIRDRFRFQQEAAVEFINSVMRTQDRAAVVSFDTGPELVADLT
;
A
#
# COMPACT_ATOMS: atom_id res chain seq x y z
N MET A 1 -47.91 7.48 1.94
CA MET A 1 -46.71 7.37 1.07
C MET A 1 -45.50 7.24 1.98
N PHE A 2 -44.74 6.16 1.81
CA PHE A 2 -43.94 5.48 2.84
C PHE A 2 -42.64 6.22 3.21
N LYS A 3 -42.31 6.24 4.51
CA LYS A 3 -41.01 6.64 5.06
C LYS A 3 -40.14 5.40 5.27
N LEU A 4 -38.93 5.40 4.73
CA LEU A 4 -37.95 4.32 4.83
C LEU A 4 -36.92 4.66 5.92
N PHE A 5 -36.80 3.83 6.95
CA PHE A 5 -35.75 3.89 7.96
C PHE A 5 -34.65 2.87 7.62
N PRO A 6 -33.35 3.17 7.80
CA PRO A 6 -32.29 2.19 7.61
C PRO A 6 -32.17 1.29 8.85
N VAL A 7 -32.23 -0.02 8.63
CA VAL A 7 -31.91 -1.06 9.62
C VAL A 7 -30.39 -1.27 9.57
N ALA A 8 -29.68 -0.89 10.63
CA ALA A 8 -28.27 -1.24 10.82
C ALA A 8 -28.20 -2.63 11.47
N ALA A 9 -27.63 -3.60 10.76
CA ALA A 9 -27.33 -4.92 11.31
C ALA A 9 -26.05 -4.84 12.14
N LEU A 10 -26.17 -5.11 13.45
CA LEU A 10 -25.05 -5.28 14.37
C LEU A 10 -24.57 -6.73 14.29
N ILE A 11 -23.39 -6.98 13.70
CA ILE A 11 -22.72 -8.27 13.78
C ILE A 11 -21.84 -8.28 15.03
N LEU A 12 -22.21 -9.13 16.00
CA LEU A 12 -21.44 -9.40 17.20
C LEU A 12 -20.47 -10.55 16.93
N CYS A 13 -19.18 -10.25 16.74
CA CYS A 13 -18.12 -11.26 16.73
C CYS A 13 -17.68 -11.58 18.16
N VAL A 14 -17.98 -12.80 18.64
CA VAL A 14 -17.36 -13.35 19.85
C VAL A 14 -16.01 -13.95 19.46
N VAL A 15 -14.93 -13.38 19.97
CA VAL A 15 -13.58 -13.96 19.85
C VAL A 15 -13.30 -14.77 21.12
N ALA A 16 -13.13 -16.09 20.97
CA ALA A 16 -12.66 -16.95 22.05
C ALA A 16 -11.15 -16.73 22.28
N PRO A 17 -10.65 -16.78 23.54
CA PRO A 17 -9.22 -16.72 23.78
C PRO A 17 -8.56 -18.04 23.36
N ALA A 18 -7.55 -17.97 22.50
CA ALA A 18 -6.67 -19.08 22.21
C ALA A 18 -5.79 -19.38 23.44
N ALA A 19 -5.69 -20.66 23.83
CA ALA A 19 -4.80 -21.10 24.90
C ALA A 19 -3.36 -21.25 24.37
N ASP A 20 -2.39 -20.70 25.09
CA ASP A 20 -0.97 -20.83 24.77
C ASP A 20 -0.46 -22.27 24.93
N PRO A 21 0.51 -22.73 24.11
CA PRO A 21 1.12 -24.05 24.26
C PRO A 21 1.97 -24.15 25.54
N PRO A 22 2.08 -25.36 26.16
CA PRO A 22 2.80 -25.52 27.42
C PRO A 22 4.31 -25.34 27.22
N LYS A 23 4.92 -24.50 28.07
CA LYS A 23 6.39 -24.33 28.16
C LYS A 23 7.05 -25.58 28.76
N PRO A 24 8.25 -25.98 28.30
CA PRO A 24 8.96 -27.13 28.83
C PRO A 24 9.47 -26.88 30.27
N PRO A 25 9.67 -27.94 31.08
CA PRO A 25 10.10 -27.81 32.47
C PRO A 25 11.55 -27.31 32.52
N ARG A 26 11.79 -26.20 33.25
CA ARG A 26 13.13 -25.67 33.49
C ARG A 26 13.75 -26.40 34.67
N THR A 27 14.78 -27.21 34.45
CA THR A 27 15.59 -27.81 35.52
C THR A 27 16.27 -26.68 36.30
N GLN A 28 15.94 -26.56 37.59
CA GLN A 28 16.58 -25.59 38.49
C GLN A 28 17.92 -26.16 38.97
N TYR A 29 19.02 -25.54 38.57
CA TYR A 29 20.29 -25.68 39.27
C TYR A 29 20.32 -24.65 40.41
N PRO A 30 20.78 -24.99 41.62
CA PRO A 30 20.87 -24.01 42.71
C PRO A 30 21.92 -22.96 42.34
N ALA A 31 21.47 -21.73 42.11
CA ALA A 31 22.32 -20.58 41.88
C ALA A 31 22.92 -20.11 43.22
N THR A 32 24.24 -20.14 43.33
CA THR A 32 24.96 -19.32 44.32
C THR A 32 24.57 -17.86 44.07
N ALA A 33 24.03 -17.19 45.08
CA ALA A 33 23.62 -15.80 44.99
C ALA A 33 24.83 -14.90 44.67
N ALA A 34 24.86 -14.37 43.45
CA ALA A 34 25.67 -13.20 43.14
C ALA A 34 25.01 -11.96 43.77
N PRO A 35 25.77 -10.93 44.19
CA PRO A 35 25.20 -9.71 44.74
C PRO A 35 24.32 -9.05 43.68
N ALA A 36 23.08 -8.71 44.05
CA ALA A 36 22.18 -7.98 43.17
C ALA A 36 22.67 -6.54 43.03
N ASP A 37 23.03 -6.13 41.82
CA ASP A 37 23.19 -4.72 41.47
C ASP A 37 21.83 -4.01 41.60
N PRO A 38 21.71 -2.91 42.37
CA PRO A 38 20.44 -2.22 42.60
C PRO A 38 19.97 -1.37 41.39
N GLN A 39 20.59 -1.53 40.22
CA GLN A 39 20.22 -0.82 38.99
C GLN A 39 19.59 -1.78 37.98
N SER A 40 18.49 -2.44 38.39
CA SER A 40 17.60 -3.09 37.43
C SER A 40 16.72 -2.02 36.79
N ASP A 41 17.26 -1.48 35.71
CA ASP A 41 16.68 -0.61 34.69
C ASP A 41 15.14 -0.50 34.68
N THR A 42 14.65 0.69 35.00
CA THR A 42 13.26 1.09 34.80
C THR A 42 12.98 1.16 33.30
N GLN A 43 12.45 0.10 32.71
CA GLN A 43 12.04 0.11 31.31
C GLN A 43 10.80 1.00 31.12
N ILE A 44 10.98 2.21 30.61
CA ILE A 44 9.89 3.11 30.24
C ILE A 44 9.28 2.60 28.93
N THR A 45 8.02 2.16 28.99
CA THR A 45 7.24 1.77 27.80
C THR A 45 6.32 2.93 27.46
N LEU A 46 6.46 3.51 26.27
CA LEU A 46 5.62 4.60 25.79
C LEU A 46 4.74 4.11 24.65
N ASP A 47 3.43 4.29 24.78
CA ASP A 47 2.47 4.01 23.72
C ASP A 47 2.37 5.23 22.79
N VAL A 48 2.62 5.04 21.49
CA VAL A 48 2.63 6.11 20.49
C VAL A 48 1.65 5.78 19.38
N ASN A 49 0.69 6.68 19.15
CA ASN A 49 -0.28 6.54 18.07
C ASN A 49 0.31 7.08 16.76
N ARG A 50 0.66 6.18 15.84
CA ARG A 50 1.18 6.54 14.51
C ARG A 50 0.03 6.63 13.51
N VAL A 51 -0.12 7.79 12.88
CA VAL A 51 -1.15 8.04 11.86
C VAL A 51 -0.49 8.13 10.47
N SER A 52 -1.03 7.38 9.51
CA SER A 52 -0.61 7.46 8.10
C SER A 52 -1.52 8.39 7.32
N MET A 53 -0.94 9.31 6.55
CA MET A 53 -1.67 10.27 5.72
C MET A 53 -1.28 10.10 4.25
N LEU A 54 -2.27 9.91 3.38
CA LEU A 54 -2.08 9.91 1.92
C LEU A 54 -2.58 11.24 1.37
N PHE A 55 -1.77 11.88 0.53
CA PHE A 55 -2.10 13.17 -0.08
C PHE A 55 -1.48 13.28 -1.47
N THR A 56 -2.01 14.22 -2.26
CA THR A 56 -1.51 14.54 -3.60
C THR A 56 -1.28 16.04 -3.69
N VAL A 57 -0.14 16.45 -4.26
CA VAL A 57 0.18 17.86 -4.50
C VAL A 57 0.09 18.16 -5.99
N SER A 58 -0.64 19.22 -6.34
CA SER A 58 -0.80 19.69 -7.72
C SER A 58 -0.47 21.16 -7.83
N ASP A 59 0.07 21.56 -8.98
CA ASP A 59 0.30 22.97 -9.31
C ASP A 59 -1.01 23.69 -9.71
N LYS A 60 -0.93 25.00 -9.95
CA LYS A 60 -2.09 25.82 -10.37
C LYS A 60 -2.71 25.39 -11.71
N LYS A 61 -2.01 24.57 -12.50
CA LYS A 61 -2.47 24.05 -13.80
C LYS A 61 -3.00 22.62 -13.67
N GLY A 62 -3.07 22.06 -12.45
CA GLY A 62 -3.54 20.70 -12.19
C GLY A 62 -2.52 19.61 -12.44
N ARG A 63 -1.24 19.95 -12.66
CA ARG A 63 -0.18 18.96 -12.85
C ARG A 63 0.36 18.48 -11.51
N PHE A 64 0.57 17.18 -11.36
CA PHE A 64 1.15 16.61 -10.14
C PHE A 64 2.58 17.10 -9.93
N VAL A 65 2.90 17.43 -8.68
CA VAL A 65 4.25 17.77 -8.24
C VAL A 65 4.88 16.53 -7.62
N THR A 66 5.86 15.94 -8.31
CA THR A 66 6.40 14.60 -7.97
C THR A 66 7.77 14.63 -7.31
N ASN A 67 8.38 15.81 -7.17
CA ASN A 67 9.76 16.00 -6.74
C ASN A 67 9.87 16.66 -5.35
N LEU A 68 8.85 16.50 -4.50
CA LEU A 68 8.85 17.01 -3.14
C LEU A 68 9.56 16.04 -2.21
N THR A 69 10.32 16.59 -1.26
CA THR A 69 10.99 15.81 -0.21
C THR A 69 10.30 16.04 1.12
N LYS A 70 10.69 15.27 2.14
CA LYS A 70 10.15 15.39 3.50
C LYS A 70 10.28 16.82 4.04
N GLU A 71 11.35 17.52 3.67
CA GLU A 71 11.67 18.88 4.11
C GLU A 71 10.71 19.95 3.56
N ASP A 72 9.94 19.62 2.52
CA ASP A 72 8.93 20.51 1.94
C ASP A 72 7.60 20.48 2.73
N PHE A 73 7.49 19.66 3.77
CA PHE A 73 6.25 19.46 4.53
C PHE A 73 6.42 19.80 6.03
N GLU A 74 5.39 20.45 6.57
CA GLU A 74 5.19 20.60 8.01
C GLU A 74 3.82 20.01 8.38
N VAL A 75 3.79 19.18 9.42
CA VAL A 75 2.54 18.66 9.99
C VAL A 75 2.26 19.41 11.28
N ILE A 76 1.08 20.04 11.38
CA ILE A 76 0.67 20.79 12.57
C ILE A 76 -0.63 20.20 13.11
N GLU A 77 -0.62 19.84 14.39
CA GLU A 77 -1.79 19.36 15.13
C GLU A 77 -1.96 20.23 16.39
N ASP A 78 -3.17 20.77 16.62
CA ASP A 78 -3.46 21.64 17.76
C ASP A 78 -2.43 22.78 17.97
N LYS A 79 -1.97 23.37 16.86
CA LYS A 79 -0.95 24.44 16.82
C LYS A 79 0.45 24.00 17.26
N LYS A 80 0.73 22.70 17.31
CA LYS A 80 2.04 22.12 17.59
C LYS A 80 2.58 21.42 16.34
N SER A 81 3.86 21.62 16.05
CA SER A 81 4.54 20.94 14.96
C SER A 81 4.80 19.48 15.33
N GLN A 82 4.45 18.57 14.43
CA GLN A 82 4.57 17.13 14.60
C GLN A 82 5.72 16.59 13.75
N GLN A 83 6.48 15.67 14.33
CA GLN A 83 7.59 15.03 13.64
C GLN A 83 7.07 14.04 12.59
N ILE A 84 7.47 14.22 11.33
CA ILE A 84 7.28 13.22 10.30
C ILE A 84 8.28 12.09 10.54
N VAL A 85 7.80 10.92 10.96
CA VAL A 85 8.64 9.75 11.22
C VAL A 85 9.05 9.07 9.92
N GLU A 86 8.10 8.92 9.00
CA GLU A 86 8.28 8.26 7.71
C GLU A 86 7.67 9.10 6.59
N PHE A 87 8.39 9.22 5.48
CA PHE A 87 7.93 9.89 4.28
C PHE A 87 8.26 8.99 3.09
N ALA A 88 7.24 8.64 2.33
CA ALA A 88 7.38 7.86 1.10
C ALA A 88 6.69 8.63 -0.02
N ALA A 89 7.46 8.99 -1.05
CA ALA A 89 6.88 9.44 -2.29
C ALA A 89 6.39 8.19 -3.04
N GLU A 90 5.07 7.98 -3.09
CA GLU A 90 4.45 6.85 -3.81
C GLU A 90 4.62 6.92 -5.34
N SER A 91 5.45 7.85 -5.84
CA SER A 91 5.85 7.95 -7.24
C SER A 91 6.84 6.87 -7.67
N ASP A 92 7.41 6.09 -6.74
CA ASP A 92 8.40 5.03 -7.02
C ASP A 92 7.90 3.60 -6.74
N LEU A 93 6.59 3.42 -6.51
CA LEU A 93 6.02 2.08 -6.42
C LEU A 93 6.07 1.37 -7.78
N PRO A 94 6.49 0.09 -7.83
CA PRO A 94 6.44 -0.69 -9.06
C PRO A 94 5.02 -0.78 -9.62
N LEU A 95 4.85 -0.33 -10.85
CA LEU A 95 3.57 -0.39 -11.56
C LEU A 95 3.34 -1.79 -12.13
N ARG A 96 2.09 -2.27 -12.06
CA ARG A 96 1.63 -3.47 -12.75
C ARG A 96 0.50 -3.09 -13.69
N LEU A 97 0.74 -3.17 -14.98
CA LEU A 97 -0.17 -2.72 -16.01
C LEU A 97 -0.72 -3.90 -16.82
N ALA A 98 -2.02 -3.90 -17.13
CA ALA A 98 -2.59 -4.80 -18.12
C ALA A 98 -3.18 -3.98 -19.26
N VAL A 99 -2.66 -4.16 -20.48
CA VAL A 99 -3.12 -3.44 -21.67
C VAL A 99 -4.01 -4.36 -22.49
N LEU A 100 -5.29 -3.97 -22.63
CA LEU A 100 -6.27 -4.71 -23.41
C LEU A 100 -6.39 -4.10 -24.81
N ILE A 101 -6.11 -4.88 -25.84
CA ILE A 101 -6.14 -4.46 -27.24
C ILE A 101 -7.30 -5.15 -27.96
N ASP A 102 -8.22 -4.35 -28.48
CA ASP A 102 -9.31 -4.85 -29.33
C ASP A 102 -8.75 -5.33 -30.67
N SER A 103 -8.96 -6.61 -30.99
CA SER A 103 -8.56 -7.24 -32.26
C SER A 103 -9.76 -7.57 -33.16
N SER A 104 -10.95 -7.04 -32.85
CA SER A 104 -12.15 -7.27 -33.65
C SER A 104 -12.06 -6.64 -35.04
N ASN A 105 -12.78 -7.22 -36.00
CA ASN A 105 -12.78 -6.75 -37.39
C ASN A 105 -13.21 -5.28 -37.57
N SER A 106 -13.98 -4.71 -36.64
CA SER A 106 -14.40 -3.29 -36.69
C SER A 106 -13.25 -2.30 -36.56
N ILE A 107 -12.12 -2.70 -35.98
CA ILE A 107 -10.98 -1.82 -35.73
C ILE A 107 -9.87 -2.00 -36.77
N ARG A 108 -10.07 -2.87 -37.77
CA ARG A 108 -9.05 -3.32 -38.72
C ARG A 108 -8.28 -2.19 -39.41
N ASP A 109 -8.96 -1.12 -39.81
CA ASP A 109 -8.34 0.02 -40.48
C ASP A 109 -7.49 0.89 -39.52
N ARG A 110 -7.72 0.78 -38.21
CA ARG A 110 -7.06 1.54 -37.14
C ARG A 110 -6.15 0.68 -36.27
N PHE A 111 -6.14 -0.63 -36.47
CA PHE A 111 -5.43 -1.59 -35.64
C PHE A 111 -3.93 -1.29 -35.53
N ARG A 112 -3.28 -1.00 -36.66
CA ARG A 112 -1.85 -0.64 -36.67
C ARG A 112 -1.57 0.62 -35.86
N PHE A 113 -2.42 1.65 -36.01
CA PHE A 113 -2.30 2.88 -35.24
C PHE A 113 -2.51 2.64 -33.74
N GLN A 114 -3.48 1.81 -33.36
CA GLN A 114 -3.73 1.46 -31.97
C GLN A 114 -2.57 0.67 -31.36
N GLN A 115 -1.96 -0.25 -32.12
CA GLN A 115 -0.78 -0.99 -31.70
C GLN A 115 0.43 -0.06 -31.50
N GLU A 116 0.67 0.85 -32.44
CA GLU A 116 1.74 1.86 -32.32
C GLU A 116 1.53 2.75 -31.09
N ALA A 117 0.31 3.24 -30.87
CA ALA A 117 -0.02 4.04 -29.69
C ALA A 117 0.12 3.26 -28.38
N ALA A 118 -0.26 1.98 -28.35
CA ALA A 118 -0.07 1.11 -27.20
C ALA A 118 1.42 0.90 -26.88
N VAL A 119 2.25 0.69 -27.91
CA VAL A 119 3.71 0.58 -27.76
C VAL A 119 4.31 1.88 -27.23
N GLU A 120 3.94 3.03 -27.80
CA GLU A 120 4.41 4.34 -27.33
C GLU A 120 3.99 4.61 -25.88
N PHE A 121 2.74 4.30 -25.54
CA PHE A 121 2.22 4.45 -24.17
C PHE A 121 3.02 3.60 -23.18
N ILE A 122 3.19 2.30 -23.46
CA ILE A 122 3.92 1.37 -22.60
C ILE A 122 5.36 1.88 -22.40
N ASN A 123 6.04 2.28 -23.47
CA ASN A 123 7.40 2.83 -23.41
C ASN A 123 7.48 4.15 -22.64
N SER A 124 6.42 4.97 -22.65
CA SER A 124 6.39 6.26 -21.95
C SER A 124 6.14 6.13 -20.44
N VAL A 125 5.48 5.05 -20.01
CA VAL A 125 5.05 4.85 -18.61
C VAL A 125 5.93 3.86 -17.87
N MET A 126 6.42 2.81 -18.53
CA MET A 126 7.17 1.74 -17.88
C MET A 126 8.60 2.14 -17.52
N ARG A 127 8.98 1.81 -16.29
CA ARG A 127 10.34 1.82 -15.76
C ARG A 127 10.85 0.39 -15.60
N THR A 128 12.13 0.22 -15.31
CA THR A 128 12.80 -1.10 -15.19
C THR A 128 12.16 -2.04 -14.16
N GLN A 129 11.53 -1.51 -13.12
CA GLN A 129 10.88 -2.29 -12.06
C GLN A 129 9.39 -2.58 -12.32
N ASP A 130 8.82 -1.93 -13.33
CA ASP A 130 7.41 -2.06 -13.67
C ASP A 130 7.21 -3.31 -14.52
N ARG A 131 6.02 -3.87 -14.43
CA ARG A 131 5.63 -5.04 -15.23
C ARG A 131 4.37 -4.76 -16.03
N ALA A 132 4.31 -5.28 -17.24
CA ALA A 132 3.13 -5.18 -18.07
C ALA A 132 2.70 -6.53 -18.64
N ALA A 133 1.40 -6.72 -18.75
CA ALA A 133 0.78 -7.80 -19.50
C ALA A 133 -0.01 -7.21 -20.68
N VAL A 134 -0.06 -7.94 -21.79
CA VAL A 134 -0.85 -7.57 -22.97
C VAL A 134 -1.90 -8.64 -23.22
N VAL A 135 -3.15 -8.21 -23.33
CA VAL A 135 -4.31 -9.06 -23.58
C VAL A 135 -4.98 -8.58 -24.85
N SER A 136 -5.17 -9.44 -25.85
CA SER A 136 -6.05 -9.14 -26.97
C SER A 136 -7.47 -9.59 -26.67
N PHE A 137 -8.47 -8.93 -27.24
CA PHE A 137 -9.84 -9.41 -27.15
C PHE A 137 -10.62 -9.21 -28.45
N ASP A 138 -11.45 -10.19 -28.76
CA ASP A 138 -12.49 -10.11 -29.79
C ASP A 138 -13.81 -10.76 -29.30
N THR A 139 -13.99 -12.05 -29.53
CA THR A 139 -15.03 -12.89 -28.96
C THR A 139 -14.70 -13.27 -27.51
N GLY A 140 -13.41 -13.32 -27.17
CA GLY A 140 -12.93 -13.58 -25.82
C GLY A 140 -11.54 -12.98 -25.58
N PRO A 141 -11.08 -12.95 -24.32
CA PRO A 141 -9.74 -12.49 -24.00
C PRO A 141 -8.69 -13.56 -24.31
N GLU A 142 -7.58 -13.15 -24.89
CA GLU A 142 -6.38 -13.96 -25.14
C GLU A 142 -5.16 -13.23 -24.55
N LEU A 143 -4.37 -13.93 -23.74
CA LEU A 143 -3.13 -13.39 -23.20
C LEU A 143 -2.05 -13.44 -24.27
N VAL A 144 -1.60 -12.27 -24.74
CA VAL A 144 -0.56 -12.14 -25.76
C VAL A 144 0.83 -12.11 -25.12
N ALA A 145 0.95 -11.40 -23.99
CA ALA A 145 2.17 -11.34 -23.20
C ALA A 145 1.81 -11.34 -21.71
N ASP A 146 2.47 -12.20 -20.94
CA ASP A 146 2.33 -12.27 -19.48
C ASP A 146 3.02 -11.09 -18.79
N LEU A 147 2.82 -10.94 -17.49
CA LEU A 147 3.32 -9.85 -16.66
C LEU A 147 4.86 -9.89 -16.54
N THR A 148 5.54 -9.27 -17.50
CA THR A 148 7.01 -9.20 -17.57
C THR A 148 7.56 -7.90 -17.06
#